data_AF-A0A815GVX2-F1
#
_entry.id   AF-A0A815GVX2-F1
#
_cell.length_a   1.000
_cell.length_b   1.000
_cell.length_c   1.000
_cell.angle_alpha   90.00
_cell.angle_beta   90.00
_cell.angle_gamma   90.00
#
_symmetry.space_group_name_H-M   'P 1'
#
loop_
_entity.id
_entity.type
_entity.pdbx_description
1 polymer ?
#
loop_
_entity_poly.entity_id
_entity_poly.type
_entity_poly.pdbx_seq_one_letter_code
_entity_poly.pdbx_strand_id
1 'polypeptide(L)'
;MRDLNKELATFVWFQLLKDLIAKLTSDNEEMAMNDLIEEIKDYYHDNQTKLDTLLEEIEWYEPRTVIWWYSRQASLSNIINRALRQQDIDLLYKCRHFIRDLSQALT
;
A
#
# COMPACT_ATOMS: atom_id res chain seq x y z
N MET A 1 -10.97 16.50 24.85
CA MET A 1 -9.80 16.01 25.61
C MET A 1 -9.26 14.81 24.85
N ARG A 2 -8.02 14.85 24.35
CA ARG A 2 -7.43 13.71 23.61
C ARG A 2 -7.19 12.56 24.60
N ASP A 3 -7.64 11.37 24.25
CA ASP A 3 -7.42 10.17 25.04
C ASP A 3 -6.06 9.57 24.68
N LEU A 4 -5.05 9.93 25.49
CA LEU A 4 -3.66 9.54 25.27
C LEU A 4 -3.48 8.02 25.19
N ASN A 5 -4.28 7.24 25.92
CA ASN A 5 -4.20 5.78 25.91
C ASN A 5 -4.69 5.21 24.59
N LYS A 6 -5.72 5.80 23.99
CA LYS A 6 -6.24 5.40 22.68
C LYS A 6 -5.26 5.73 21.56
N GLU A 7 -4.60 6.88 21.64
CA GLU A 7 -3.56 7.28 20.68
C GLU A 7 -2.33 6.37 20.80
N LEU A 8 -1.89 6.04 22.02
CA LEU A 8 -0.79 5.10 22.25
C LEU A 8 -1.11 3.70 21.71
N ALA A 9 -2.31 3.19 22.00
CA ALA A 9 -2.73 1.89 21.51
C ALA A 9 -2.79 1.84 19.98
N THR A 10 -3.27 2.91 19.34
CA THR A 10 -3.29 3.06 17.88
C THR A 10 -1.87 3.06 17.30
N PHE A 11 -0.95 3.81 17.91
CA PHE A 11 0.44 3.86 17.49
C PHE A 11 1.13 2.49 17.59
N VAL A 12 0.97 1.79 18.72
CA VAL A 12 1.52 0.43 18.90
C VAL A 12 0.93 -0.53 17.87
N TRP A 13 -0.38 -0.45 17.62
CA TRP A 13 -1.04 -1.24 16.57
C TRP A 13 -0.44 -0.98 15.19
N PHE A 14 -0.20 0.28 14.82
CA PHE A 14 0.45 0.61 13.55
C PHE A 14 1.88 0.09 13.45
N GLN A 15 2.67 0.15 14.54
CA GLN A 15 4.03 -0.42 14.53
C GLN A 15 3.98 -1.94 14.35
N LEU A 16 3.07 -2.64 15.05
CA LEU A 16 2.89 -4.09 14.88
C LEU A 16 2.43 -4.46 13.47
N LEU A 17 1.48 -3.70 12.90
CA LEU A 17 0.99 -3.90 11.54
C LEU A 17 2.11 -3.70 10.52
N LYS A 18 2.90 -2.63 10.66
CA LYS A 18 4.07 -2.35 9.82
C LYS A 18 5.09 -3.49 9.89
N ASP A 19 5.44 -3.93 11.10
CA ASP A 19 6.40 -5.02 11.32
C ASP A 19 5.88 -6.35 10.77
N LEU A 20 4.58 -6.60 10.86
CA LEU A 20 3.94 -7.80 10.31
C LEU A 20 3.95 -7.76 8.78
N ILE A 21 3.53 -6.65 8.17
CA ILE A 21 3.55 -6.46 6.70
C ILE A 21 4.98 -6.58 6.15
N ALA A 22 5.97 -5.98 6.82
CA ALA A 22 7.37 -6.07 6.39
C ALA A 22 7.93 -7.50 6.42
N LYS A 23 7.39 -8.37 7.27
CA LYS A 23 7.79 -9.79 7.40
C LYS A 23 6.96 -10.73 6.51
N LEU A 24 5.87 -10.25 5.93
CA LEU A 24 5.06 -11.00 4.97
C LEU A 24 5.78 -11.03 3.61
N THR A 25 6.84 -11.82 3.52
CA THR A 25 7.42 -12.22 2.23
C THR A 25 6.53 -13.31 1.64
N SER A 26 6.03 -13.09 0.43
CA SER A 26 5.43 -14.17 -0.36
C SER A 26 6.52 -14.93 -1.10
N ASP A 27 6.49 -16.26 -1.04
CA ASP A 27 7.38 -17.14 -1.81
C ASP A 27 7.21 -16.98 -3.34
N ASN A 28 6.18 -16.22 -3.76
CA ASN A 28 5.87 -15.91 -5.15
C ASN A 28 5.50 -14.43 -5.31
N GLU A 29 6.50 -13.56 -5.49
CA GLU A 29 6.33 -12.10 -5.62
C GLU A 29 5.57 -11.70 -6.89
N GLU A 30 5.63 -12.50 -7.96
CA GLU A 30 4.93 -12.22 -9.21
C GLU A 30 3.40 -12.37 -9.06
N MET A 31 2.96 -13.41 -8.34
CA MET A 31 1.55 -13.63 -8.03
C MET A 31 0.95 -12.49 -7.20
N ALA A 32 1.74 -11.95 -6.27
CA ALA A 32 1.34 -10.85 -5.42
C ALA A 32 1.08 -9.53 -6.17
N MET A 33 1.92 -9.24 -7.17
CA MET A 33 1.74 -8.06 -8.02
C MET A 33 0.48 -8.20 -8.88
N ASN A 34 0.23 -9.41 -9.40
CA ASN A 34 -0.99 -9.69 -10.16
C ASN A 34 -2.25 -9.50 -9.30
N ASP A 35 -2.27 -9.96 -8.05
CA ASP A 35 -3.39 -9.77 -7.12
C ASP A 35 -3.69 -8.27 -6.89
N LEU A 36 -2.66 -7.43 -6.79
CA LEU A 36 -2.81 -5.99 -6.66
C LEU A 36 -3.37 -5.35 -7.93
N ILE A 37 -2.89 -5.78 -9.10
CA ILE A 37 -3.38 -5.29 -10.40
C ILE A 37 -4.86 -5.62 -10.59
N GLU A 38 -5.30 -6.83 -10.22
CA GLU A 38 -6.71 -7.22 -10.29
C GLU A 38 -7.58 -6.35 -9.38
N GLU A 39 -7.14 -6.11 -8.15
CA GLU A 39 -7.85 -5.25 -7.21
C GLU A 39 -7.99 -3.81 -7.73
N ILE A 40 -6.93 -3.31 -8.36
CA ILE A 40 -6.91 -1.97 -8.97
C ILE A 40 -7.89 -1.86 -10.14
N LYS A 41 -7.97 -2.91 -10.97
CA LYS A 41 -8.93 -2.99 -12.08
C LYS A 41 -10.36 -2.96 -11.57
N ASP A 42 -10.66 -3.72 -10.52
CA ASP A 42 -11.99 -3.71 -9.90
C ASP A 42 -12.32 -2.33 -9.29
N TYR A 43 -11.36 -1.74 -8.58
CA TYR A 43 -11.54 -0.47 -7.91
C TYR A 43 -11.76 0.72 -8.86
N TYR A 44 -11.07 0.74 -10.00
CA TYR A 44 -11.17 1.80 -11.02
C TYR A 44 -11.94 1.36 -12.27
N HIS A 45 -12.79 0.34 -12.19
CA HIS A 45 -13.57 -0.15 -13.34
C HIS A 45 -14.39 0.95 -14.04
N ASP A 46 -14.91 1.91 -13.27
CA ASP A 46 -15.67 3.06 -13.78
C ASP A 46 -14.80 4.24 -14.22
N ASN A 47 -13.48 4.18 -14.04
CA ASN A 47 -12.55 5.27 -14.37
C ASN A 47 -11.32 4.75 -15.12
N GLN A 48 -11.54 4.42 -16.40
CA GLN A 48 -10.51 3.86 -17.28
C GLN A 48 -9.24 4.73 -17.35
N THR A 49 -9.37 6.06 -17.37
CA THR A 49 -8.20 6.95 -17.42
C THR A 49 -7.32 6.81 -16.18
N LYS A 50 -7.91 6.70 -14.99
CA LYS A 50 -7.14 6.46 -13.75
C LYS A 50 -6.56 5.06 -13.70
N LEU A 51 -7.30 4.08 -14.21
CA LEU A 51 -6.85 2.71 -14.30
C LEU A 51 -5.61 2.60 -15.19
N ASP A 52 -5.67 3.12 -16.43
CA ASP A 52 -4.55 3.07 -17.38
C ASP A 52 -3.31 3.77 -16.81
N THR A 53 -3.50 4.96 -16.22
CA THR A 53 -2.42 5.68 -15.54
C THR A 53 -1.79 4.80 -14.46
N LEU A 54 -2.58 4.18 -13.60
CA LEU A 54 -2.07 3.40 -12.47
C LEU A 54 -1.38 2.11 -12.92
N LEU A 55 -1.85 1.48 -13.99
CA LEU A 55 -1.19 0.30 -14.58
C LEU A 55 0.17 0.67 -15.16
N GLU A 56 0.27 1.81 -15.87
CA GLU A 56 1.56 2.35 -16.31
C GLU A 56 2.48 2.62 -15.10
N GLU A 57 1.97 3.28 -14.05
CA GLU A 57 2.75 3.55 -12.82
C GLU A 57 3.30 2.27 -12.17
N ILE A 58 2.53 1.19 -12.16
CA ILE A 58 2.95 -0.12 -11.63
C ILE A 58 3.98 -0.80 -12.51
N GLU A 59 3.85 -0.69 -13.83
CA GLU A 59 4.81 -1.27 -14.78
C GLU A 59 6.21 -0.66 -14.62
N TRP A 60 6.29 0.64 -14.33
CA TRP A 60 7.54 1.37 -14.09
C TRP A 60 7.96 1.40 -12.61
N TYR A 61 7.29 0.63 -11.74
CA TYR A 61 7.60 0.60 -10.32
C TYR A 61 8.93 -0.13 -10.06
N GLU A 62 9.80 0.53 -9.29
CA GLU A 62 11.00 -0.10 -8.73
C GLU A 62 11.08 0.24 -7.23
N PRO A 63 11.61 -0.68 -6.38
CA PRO A 63 11.75 -0.41 -4.95
C PRO A 63 12.51 0.88 -4.63
N ARG A 64 13.48 1.26 -5.47
CA ARG A 64 14.29 2.50 -5.31
C ARG A 64 13.49 3.78 -5.56
N THR A 65 12.39 3.70 -6.30
CA THR A 65 11.54 4.85 -6.66
C THR A 65 10.29 4.95 -5.78
N VAL A 66 10.14 4.08 -4.78
CA VAL A 66 8.94 3.98 -3.93
C VAL A 66 8.54 5.29 -3.24
N ILE A 67 9.50 6.07 -2.74
CA ILE A 67 9.20 7.38 -2.12
C ILE A 67 8.61 8.34 -3.15
N TRP A 68 9.15 8.34 -4.37
CA TRP A 68 8.67 9.22 -5.44
C TRP A 68 7.25 8.82 -5.86
N TRP A 69 6.99 7.52 -6.06
CA TRP A 69 5.66 7.00 -6.38
C TRP A 69 4.63 7.26 -5.28
N TYR A 70 5.04 7.20 -4.01
CA TYR A 70 4.16 7.51 -2.88
C TYR A 70 3.87 9.01 -2.71
N SER A 71 4.88 9.85 -2.95
CA SER A 71 4.77 11.31 -2.76
C SER A 71 4.14 12.03 -3.94
N ARG A 72 4.24 11.44 -5.15
CA ARG A 72 3.37 11.83 -6.26
C ARG A 72 1.93 11.62 -5.79
N GLN A 73 1.06 12.63 -5.96
CA GLN A 73 -0.38 12.50 -5.72
C GLN A 73 -1.01 11.58 -6.78
N ALA A 74 -0.53 10.34 -6.78
CA ALA A 74 -0.80 9.29 -7.72
C ALA A 74 -1.87 8.37 -7.16
N SER A 75 -2.44 7.52 -8.01
CA SER A 75 -3.54 6.65 -7.65
C SER A 75 -3.11 5.61 -6.58
N LEU A 76 -1.83 5.25 -6.52
CA LEU A 76 -1.29 4.24 -5.61
C LEU A 76 -1.19 4.70 -4.15
N SER A 77 -0.72 5.93 -3.89
CA SER A 77 -0.72 6.51 -2.54
C SER A 77 -2.13 6.73 -2.01
N ASN A 78 -3.10 7.00 -2.90
CA ASN A 78 -4.51 7.08 -2.53
C ASN A 78 -5.09 5.73 -2.09
N ILE A 79 -4.74 4.63 -2.77
CA ILE A 79 -5.15 3.27 -2.40
C ILE A 79 -4.60 2.91 -1.02
N ILE A 80 -3.29 3.04 -0.82
CA ILE A 80 -2.64 2.69 0.46
C ILE A 80 -3.21 3.52 1.61
N ASN A 81 -3.32 4.85 1.42
CA ASN A 81 -3.86 5.72 2.46
C ASN A 81 -5.34 5.44 2.76
N ARG A 82 -6.13 5.05 1.75
CA ARG A 82 -7.51 4.61 1.98
C ARG A 82 -7.54 3.31 2.78
N ALA A 83 -6.76 2.31 2.38
CA ALA A 83 -6.68 1.02 3.04
C ALA A 83 -6.29 1.19 4.52
N LEU A 84 -5.30 2.04 4.81
CA LEU A 84 -4.90 2.38 6.19
C LEU A 84 -6.03 3.06 6.98
N ARG A 85 -6.75 4.01 6.38
CA ARG A 85 -7.89 4.70 7.05
C ARG A 85 -9.06 3.77 7.33
N GLN A 86 -9.32 2.83 6.43
CA GLN A 86 -10.41 1.86 6.54
C GLN A 86 -10.03 0.61 7.32
N GLN A 87 -8.74 0.45 7.66
CA GLN A 87 -8.18 -0.79 8.22
C GLN A 87 -8.50 -2.00 7.34
N ASP A 88 -8.45 -1.81 6.02
CA ASP A 88 -8.70 -2.86 5.04
C ASP A 88 -7.47 -3.76 4.94
N ILE A 89 -7.45 -4.81 5.77
CA ILE A 89 -6.30 -5.71 5.91
C ILE A 89 -6.02 -6.45 4.60
N ASP A 90 -7.06 -6.82 3.85
CA ASP A 90 -6.92 -7.54 2.59
C ASP A 90 -6.24 -6.67 1.53
N LEU A 91 -6.67 -5.41 1.41
CA LEU A 91 -6.03 -4.45 0.51
C LEU A 91 -4.61 -4.09 0.96
N LEU A 92 -4.37 -3.93 2.26
CA LEU A 92 -3.02 -3.71 2.79
C LEU A 92 -2.09 -4.91 2.52
N TYR A 93 -2.60 -6.14 2.60
CA TYR A 93 -1.86 -7.34 2.26
C TYR A 93 -1.53 -7.39 0.77
N LYS A 94 -2.45 -7.02 -0.12
CA LYS A 94 -2.19 -6.90 -1.57
C LYS A 94 -1.15 -5.80 -1.86
N CYS A 95 -1.17 -4.70 -1.11
CA CYS A 95 -0.17 -3.62 -1.20
C CYS A 95 1.14 -3.91 -0.43
N ARG A 96 1.35 -5.11 0.13
CA ARG A 96 2.48 -5.40 1.04
C ARG A 96 3.86 -5.07 0.47
N HIS A 97 4.06 -5.24 -0.84
CA HIS A 97 5.33 -4.91 -1.51
C HIS A 97 5.65 -3.43 -1.41
N PHE A 98 4.70 -2.59 -1.82
CA PHE A 98 4.83 -1.14 -1.72
C PHE A 98 5.03 -0.69 -0.28
N ILE A 99 4.26 -1.25 0.67
CA ILE A 99 4.37 -0.90 2.10
C ILE A 99 5.74 -1.32 2.66
N ARG A 100 6.23 -2.50 2.31
CA ARG A 100 7.56 -3.00 2.69
C ARG A 100 8.65 -2.06 2.17
N ASP A 101 8.62 -1.77 0.88
CA ASP A 101 9.62 -0.94 0.23
C ASP A 101 9.58 0.50 0.76
N LEU A 102 8.38 1.06 1.02
CA LEU A 102 8.20 2.34 1.71
C LEU A 102 8.82 2.32 3.11
N SER A 103 8.54 1.27 3.88
CA SER A 103 9.06 1.15 5.24
C SER A 103 10.58 1.06 5.23
N GLN A 104 11.17 0.33 4.27
CA GLN A 104 12.61 0.24 4.11
C GLN A 104 13.23 1.57 3.68
N ALA A 105 12.57 2.34 2.82
CA ALA A 105 13.09 3.62 2.34
C ALA A 105 12.99 4.75 3.38
N LEU A 106 12.11 4.63 4.38
CA LEU A 106 11.89 5.61 5.45
C LEU A 106 12.65 5.32 6.76
N THR A 107 13.35 4.18 6.85
CA THR A 107 14.12 3.76 8.04
C THR A 107 15.60 3.83 7.75
#